data_AF-A0A970T8Z8-F1
#
_entry.id   AF-A0A970T8Z8-F1
#
_cell.length_a   1.000
_cell.length_b   1.000
_cell.length_c   1.000
_cell.angle_alpha   90.00
_cell.angle_beta   90.00
_cell.angle_gamma   90.00
#
_symmetry.space_group_name_H-M   'P 1'
#
loop_
_entity.id
_entity.type
_entity.pdbx_description
1 polymer ?
#
loop_
_entity_poly.entity_id
_entity_poly.type
_entity_poly.pdbx_seq_one_letter_code
_entity_poly.pdbx_strand_id
1 'polypeptide(L)' 'MLHNLDIDEILFIDIETVPVKPEYRNLDEKWQQLWDHKMRNQIDDDEPA' A
#
# COMPACT_ATOMS: atom_id res chain seq x y z
N MET A 1 24.77 -6.57 14.29
CA MET A 1 23.54 -7.11 13.68
C MET A 1 23.67 -7.10 12.17
N LEU A 2 23.68 -5.96 11.46
CA LEU A 2 23.85 -5.97 10.00
C LEU A 2 25.22 -6.49 9.51
N HIS A 3 26.33 -6.20 10.22
CA HIS A 3 27.68 -6.62 9.81
C HIS A 3 28.01 -8.12 10.01
N ASN A 4 27.08 -8.90 10.57
CA ASN A 4 27.26 -10.33 10.87
C ASN A 4 26.26 -11.20 10.09
N LEU A 5 25.53 -10.62 9.13
CA LEU A 5 24.71 -11.40 8.21
C LEU A 5 25.60 -12.06 7.18
N ASP A 6 25.49 -13.39 7.07
CA ASP A 6 25.99 -14.11 5.91
C ASP A 6 25.13 -13.73 4.70
N ILE A 7 25.75 -13.18 3.65
CA ILE A 7 25.04 -12.70 2.47
C ILE A 7 24.42 -13.88 1.71
N ASP A 8 25.02 -15.06 1.81
CA ASP A 8 24.54 -16.28 1.16
C ASP A 8 23.24 -16.81 1.81
N GLU A 9 22.89 -16.33 3.01
CA GLU A 9 21.65 -16.66 3.74
C GLU A 9 20.56 -15.58 3.62
N ILE A 10 20.77 -14.55 2.79
CA ILE A 10 19.78 -13.48 2.59
C ILE A 10 18.76 -13.86 1.51
N LEU A 11 17.50 -14.04 1.91
CA LEU A 11 16.38 -14.18 0.98
C LEU A 11 15.88 -12.79 0.57
N PHE A 12 16.07 -12.43 -0.69
CA PHE A 12 15.46 -11.24 -1.29
C PHE A 12 14.07 -11.61 -1.81
N ILE A 13 13.04 -11.01 -1.22
CA ILE A 13 11.66 -11.13 -1.69
C ILE A 13 11.26 -9.78 -2.29
N ASP A 14 11.00 -9.79 -3.59
CA ASP A 14 10.34 -8.68 -4.24
C ASP A 14 8.83 -8.82 -4.02
N ILE A 15 8.25 -7.90 -3.23
CA ILE A 15 6.82 -7.94 -2.93
C ILE A 15 6.11 -6.84 -3.71
N GLU A 16 5.36 -7.26 -4.72
CA GLU A 16 4.45 -6.38 -5.42
C GLU A 16 3.12 -6.31 -4.67
N THR A 17 2.63 -5.08 -4.46
CA THR A 17 1.30 -4.89 -3.89
C THR A 17 0.26 -4.96 -4.99
N VAL A 18 -0.64 -5.94 -4.91
CA VAL A 18 -1.80 -6.03 -5.81
C VAL A 18 -3.00 -5.41 -5.10
N PRO A 19 -3.74 -4.49 -5.75
CA PRO A 19 -4.92 -3.91 -5.14
C PRO A 19 -5.99 -4.99 -4.95
N VAL A 20 -6.68 -4.96 -3.80
CA VAL A 20 -7.71 -5.96 -3.46
C VAL A 20 -8.87 -5.97 -4.48
N LYS A 21 -9.08 -4.84 -5.15
CA LYS A 21 -9.97 -4.64 -6.29
C LYS A 21 -9.29 -3.75 -7.33
N PRO A 22 -9.53 -3.94 -8.65
CA PRO A 22 -8.90 -3.13 -9.69
C PRO A 22 -9.21 -1.63 -9.62
N GLU A 23 -10.36 -1.26 -9.06
CA GLU A 23 -10.81 0.13 -8.96
C GLU A 23 -11.44 0.39 -7.59
N TYR A 24 -11.29 1.60 -7.05
CA TYR A 24 -11.86 2.01 -5.76
C TYR A 24 -13.38 1.76 -5.69
N ARG A 25 -14.12 2.06 -6.77
CA ARG A 25 -15.58 1.84 -6.85
C ARG A 25 -16.02 0.38 -6.67
N ASN A 26 -15.09 -0.56 -6.80
CA ASN A 26 -15.36 -1.99 -6.66
C ASN A 26 -15.10 -2.50 -5.22
N LEU A 27 -14.58 -1.66 -4.33
CA LEU A 27 -14.45 -1.95 -2.89
C LEU A 27 -15.84 -1.97 -2.24
N ASP A 28 -15.99 -2.74 -1.16
CA ASP A 28 -17.18 -2.61 -0.33
C ASP A 28 -17.18 -1.29 0.45
N GLU A 29 -18.36 -0.91 0.95
CA GLU A 29 -18.57 0.37 1.62
C GLU A 29 -17.62 0.60 2.81
N LYS A 30 -17.36 -0.46 3.59
CA LYS A 30 -16.46 -0.37 4.73
C LYS A 30 -15.03 -0.08 4.27
N TRP A 31 -14.56 -0.75 3.22
CA TRP A 31 -13.23 -0.51 2.66
C TRP A 31 -13.10 0.87 2.02
N GLN A 32 -14.15 1.37 1.37
CA GLN A 32 -14.19 2.74 0.85
C GLN A 32 -14.01 3.77 1.98
N GLN A 33 -14.79 3.65 3.07
CA GLN A 33 -14.70 4.56 4.21
C GLN A 33 -13.32 4.56 4.88
N LEU A 34 -12.70 3.38 5.02
CA LEU A 34 -11.36 3.26 5.58
C LEU A 34 -10.30 3.90 4.67
N TRP A 35 -10.46 3.73 3.36
CA TRP A 35 -9.58 4.34 2.37
C TRP A 35 -9.69 5.86 2.41
N ASP A 36 -10.90 6.41 2.44
CA ASP A 36 -11.12 7.86 2.53
C ASP A 36 -10.52 8.45 3.82
N HIS A 37 -10.68 7.73 4.94
CA HIS A 37 -10.07 8.14 6.20
C HIS A 37 -8.54 8.19 6.10
N LYS A 38 -7.93 7.16 5.50
CA LYS A 38 -6.48 7.08 5.28
C LYS A 38 -5.98 8.19 4.36
N MET A 39 -6.69 8.45 3.27
CA MET A 39 -6.26 9.37 2.21
C MET A 39 -6.55 10.85 2.53
N ARG A 40 -7.35 11.14 3.56
CA ARG A 40 -7.77 12.50 3.96
C ARG A 40 -6.65 13.54 4.05
N ASN A 41 -5.44 13.14 4.43
CA ASN A 41 -4.30 14.05 4.57
C ASN A 41 -3.21 13.78 3.52
N GLN A 42 -3.47 12.90 2.55
CA GLN A 42 -2.54 12.52 1.49
C GLN A 42 -2.94 13.03 0.12
N ILE A 43 -4.16 13.53 -0.03
CA ILE A 43 -4.66 14.16 -1.24
C ILE A 43 -4.80 15.65 -0.92
N ASP A 44 -4.17 16.50 -1.74
CA ASP A 44 -4.39 17.95 -1.65
C ASP A 44 -5.74 18.26 -2.30
N ASP A 45 -6.55 19.11 -1.68
CA ASP A 45 -7.94 19.36 -2.11
C ASP A 45 -8.02 19.96 -3.53
N ASP A 46 -6.91 20.51 -4.03
CA ASP A 46 -6.79 21.12 -5.36
C ASP A 46 -6.27 20.16 -6.45
N GLU A 47 -5.92 18.91 -6.13
CA GLU A 47 -5.38 17.97 -7.11
C GLU A 47 -6.50 17.09 -7.71
N PRO A 48 -6.76 17.15 -9.04
CA PRO A 48 -7.80 16.34 -9.66
C PRO A 48 -7.41 14.85 -9.66
N ALA A 49 -8.39 14.00 -9.30
CA ALA A 49 -8.29 12.54 -9.31
C ALA A 49 -8.16 11.93 -10.71
#